data_AF-D5BIT7-F1
#
_entry.id   AF-D5BIT7-F1
#
_cell.length_a   1.000
_cell.length_b   1.000
_cell.length_c   1.000
_cell.angle_alpha   90.00
_cell.angle_beta   90.00
_cell.angle_gamma   90.00
#
_symmetry.space_group_name_H-M   'P 1'
#
loop_
_entity.id
_entity.type
_entity.pdbx_description
1 polymer ?
#
loop_
_entity_poly.entity_id
_entity_poly.type
_entity_poly.pdbx_seq_one_letter_code
_entity_poly.pdbx_strand_id
1 'polypeptide(L)'
;MGENPKDLKNYTTYAFLPNKNKITTPGYNNLEINTEIVNTINENMKDERYRYVEDQPEVLIYVHTMFDDKAEVNADPVYTSYSYYRPDFYIGDYYKPYMYKDYYTIQRITGENIDQVPYKSKSIVIDFINRKNNKIIWRGTTDKVEIDNRRTARDVRKYVDEIFKQFP
;
A
#
# COMPACT_ATOMS: atom_id res chain seq x y z
N MET A 1 -2.62 -22.45 -10.42
CA MET A 1 -3.81 -22.17 -9.60
C MET A 1 -3.54 -20.86 -8.89
N GLY A 2 -4.29 -19.81 -9.19
CA GLY A 2 -4.16 -18.51 -8.51
C GLY A 2 -4.80 -18.57 -7.13
N GLU A 3 -4.19 -17.90 -6.15
CA GLU A 3 -4.76 -17.75 -4.81
C GLU A 3 -6.04 -16.89 -4.91
N ASN A 4 -7.13 -17.33 -4.28
CA ASN A 4 -8.41 -16.63 -4.32
C ASN A 4 -8.39 -15.53 -3.24
N PRO A 5 -8.93 -14.32 -3.47
CA PRO A 5 -9.07 -13.30 -2.43
C PRO A 5 -9.70 -13.81 -1.13
N LYS A 6 -10.61 -14.80 -1.20
CA LYS A 6 -11.21 -15.45 -0.01
C LYS A 6 -10.20 -16.21 0.86
N ASP A 7 -9.04 -16.57 0.31
CA ASP A 7 -7.96 -17.25 1.03
C ASP A 7 -7.17 -16.29 1.92
N LEU A 8 -7.41 -14.97 1.84
CA LEU A 8 -6.77 -14.01 2.74
C LEU A 8 -7.05 -14.32 4.22
N LYS A 9 -8.19 -14.91 4.57
CA LYS A 9 -8.48 -15.33 5.95
C LYS A 9 -7.54 -16.41 6.50
N ASN A 10 -6.78 -17.07 5.65
CA ASN A 10 -5.80 -18.08 6.05
C ASN A 10 -4.47 -17.47 6.52
N TYR A 11 -4.23 -16.20 6.20
CA TYR A 11 -3.05 -15.47 6.66
C TYR A 11 -3.35 -14.75 7.98
N THR A 12 -2.33 -14.66 8.84
CA THR A 12 -2.48 -14.04 10.17
C THR A 12 -1.39 -13.03 10.48
N THR A 13 -0.37 -12.92 9.62
CA THR A 13 0.80 -12.06 9.86
C THR A 13 1.10 -11.16 8.68
N TYR A 14 1.54 -9.94 8.96
CA TYR A 14 1.92 -8.98 7.94
C TYR A 14 3.14 -8.13 8.33
N ALA A 15 3.74 -7.50 7.32
CA ALA A 15 4.62 -6.36 7.47
C ALA A 15 4.51 -5.45 6.24
N PHE A 16 4.98 -4.21 6.36
CA PHE A 16 5.05 -3.31 5.21
C PHE A 16 6.26 -3.61 4.34
N LEU A 17 6.05 -3.59 3.04
CA LEU A 17 7.11 -3.52 2.06
C LEU A 17 7.31 -2.04 1.69
N PRO A 18 8.43 -1.40 2.10
CA PRO A 18 8.60 0.03 1.94
C PRO A 18 8.67 0.42 0.46
N ASN A 19 8.06 1.54 0.12
CA ASN A 19 8.19 2.14 -1.22
C ASN A 19 9.11 3.37 -1.18
N LYS A 20 9.60 3.76 -2.35
CA LYS A 20 10.34 5.03 -2.54
C LYS A 20 9.44 6.23 -2.82
N ASN A 21 8.12 6.06 -2.78
CA ASN A 21 7.19 7.09 -3.24
C ASN A 21 7.24 8.27 -2.28
N LYS A 22 7.43 9.46 -2.84
CA LYS A 22 7.46 10.71 -2.10
C LYS A 22 6.41 11.64 -2.69
N ILE A 23 5.49 12.07 -1.84
CA ILE A 23 4.55 13.13 -2.14
C ILE A 23 5.33 14.44 -2.17
N THR A 24 5.45 15.05 -3.35
CA THR A 24 6.18 16.31 -3.56
C THR A 24 5.28 17.46 -3.96
N THR A 25 3.99 17.19 -4.14
CA THR A 25 2.97 18.16 -4.52
C THR A 25 2.79 19.22 -3.43
N PRO A 26 2.86 20.52 -3.78
CA PRO A 26 2.64 21.61 -2.82
C PRO A 26 1.29 21.49 -2.10
N GLY A 27 1.28 21.80 -0.80
CA GLY A 27 0.08 21.73 0.03
C GLY A 27 -0.20 20.36 0.65
N TYR A 28 0.58 19.33 0.31
CA TYR A 28 0.50 18.01 0.94
C TYR A 28 1.77 17.70 1.74
N ASN A 29 1.60 17.25 2.98
CA ASN A 29 2.70 16.85 3.84
C ASN A 29 2.98 15.35 3.69
N ASN A 30 4.09 14.99 3.08
CA ASN A 30 4.48 13.59 2.85
C ASN A 30 4.55 12.76 4.13
N LEU A 31 5.15 13.30 5.19
CA LEU A 31 5.34 12.57 6.44
C LEU A 31 3.98 12.32 7.11
N GLU A 32 3.16 13.36 7.22
CA GLU A 32 1.83 13.28 7.84
C GLU A 32 0.93 12.28 7.10
N ILE A 33 0.83 12.38 5.77
CA ILE A 33 -0.03 11.51 4.96
C ILE A 33 0.40 10.06 5.08
N ASN A 34 1.68 9.75 4.87
CA ASN A 34 2.12 8.35 4.92
C ASN A 34 2.08 7.79 6.34
N THR A 35 2.29 8.63 7.37
CA THR A 35 2.10 8.20 8.77
C THR A 35 0.64 7.84 9.03
N GLU A 36 -0.31 8.66 8.59
CA GLU A 36 -1.73 8.35 8.74
C GLU A 36 -2.11 7.08 7.98
N ILE A 37 -1.63 6.90 6.74
CA ILE A 37 -1.88 5.67 5.97
C ILE A 37 -1.37 4.44 6.72
N VAL A 38 -0.11 4.45 7.18
CA VAL A 38 0.48 3.29 7.88
C VAL A 38 -0.28 3.01 9.18
N ASN A 39 -0.62 4.05 9.96
CA ASN A 39 -1.36 3.89 11.21
C ASN A 39 -2.76 3.33 10.97
N THR A 40 -3.51 3.87 10.01
CA THR A 40 -4.86 3.40 9.69
C THR A 40 -4.85 1.98 9.13
N ILE A 41 -3.85 1.61 8.31
CA ILE A 41 -3.68 0.22 7.87
C ILE A 41 -3.41 -0.68 9.09
N ASN A 42 -2.52 -0.29 10.01
CA ASN A 42 -2.24 -1.08 11.20
C ASN A 42 -3.48 -1.29 12.09
N GLU A 43 -4.30 -0.25 12.27
CA GLU A 43 -5.58 -0.30 12.98
C GLU A 43 -6.53 -1.31 12.32
N ASN A 44 -6.76 -1.19 11.00
CA ASN A 44 -7.62 -2.11 10.26
C ASN A 44 -7.09 -3.56 10.26
N MET A 45 -5.79 -3.76 10.07
CA MET A 45 -5.20 -5.10 10.12
C MET A 45 -5.39 -5.77 11.49
N LYS A 46 -5.30 -4.99 12.57
CA LYS A 46 -5.58 -5.49 13.91
C LYS A 46 -7.04 -5.91 14.07
N ASP A 47 -7.97 -5.13 13.52
CA ASP A 47 -9.41 -5.45 13.54
C ASP A 47 -9.70 -6.72 12.72
N GLU A 48 -8.98 -6.93 11.62
CA GLU A 48 -8.97 -8.17 10.82
C GLU A 48 -8.18 -9.32 11.48
N ARG A 49 -7.71 -9.13 12.72
CA ARG A 49 -6.96 -10.12 13.54
C ARG A 49 -5.60 -10.53 12.99
N TYR A 50 -5.03 -9.74 12.09
CA TYR A 50 -3.65 -9.88 11.69
C TYR A 50 -2.71 -9.29 12.73
N ARG A 51 -1.51 -9.85 12.86
CA ARG A 51 -0.44 -9.31 13.69
C ARG A 51 0.78 -8.91 12.86
N TYR A 52 1.43 -7.84 13.27
CA TYR A 52 2.71 -7.45 12.69
C TYR A 52 3.79 -8.49 13.02
N VAL A 53 4.60 -8.89 12.03
CA VAL A 53 5.79 -9.74 12.19
C VAL A 53 6.89 -9.24 11.25
N GLU A 54 8.00 -8.81 11.82
CA GLU A 54 9.12 -8.22 11.07
C GLU A 54 9.91 -9.23 10.22
N ASP A 55 10.22 -10.42 10.75
CA ASP A 55 11.18 -11.34 10.12
C ASP A 55 10.55 -12.29 9.10
N GLN A 56 9.39 -12.87 9.39
CA GLN A 56 8.74 -13.88 8.54
C GLN A 56 7.22 -13.63 8.39
N PRO A 57 6.80 -12.47 7.87
CA PRO A 57 5.38 -12.24 7.60
C PRO A 57 4.87 -13.18 6.50
N GLU A 58 3.58 -13.51 6.54
CA GLU A 58 2.92 -14.22 5.46
C GLU A 58 2.57 -13.28 4.31
N VAL A 59 2.13 -12.07 4.66
CA VAL A 59 1.69 -11.03 3.74
C VAL A 59 2.57 -9.79 3.85
N LEU A 60 2.96 -9.25 2.71
CA LEU A 60 3.58 -7.93 2.59
C LEU A 60 2.55 -6.92 2.11
N ILE A 61 2.44 -5.78 2.80
CA ILE A 61 1.58 -4.67 2.38
C ILE A 61 2.42 -3.64 1.63
N TYR A 62 2.07 -3.37 0.38
CA TYR A 62 2.70 -2.34 -0.43
C TYR A 62 1.69 -1.25 -0.79
N VAL A 63 1.98 -0.01 -0.42
CA VAL A 63 1.08 1.13 -0.66
C VAL A 63 1.55 1.89 -1.89
N HIS A 64 0.62 2.32 -2.74
CA HIS A 64 0.86 3.30 -3.78
C HIS A 64 0.08 4.58 -3.45
N THR A 65 0.78 5.71 -3.32
CA THR A 65 0.18 7.03 -3.10
C THR A 65 0.31 7.87 -4.36
N MET A 66 -0.82 8.35 -4.87
CA MET A 66 -0.90 9.11 -6.12
C MET A 66 -1.34 10.53 -5.82
N PHE A 67 -0.42 11.36 -5.32
CA PHE A 67 -0.70 12.78 -5.05
C PHE A 67 -0.06 13.71 -6.09
N ASP A 68 0.62 13.17 -7.10
CA ASP A 68 1.26 13.96 -8.15
C ASP A 68 0.26 14.35 -9.24
N ASP A 69 -0.09 15.64 -9.31
CA ASP A 69 -1.02 16.16 -10.31
C ASP A 69 -0.44 16.11 -11.74
N LYS A 70 0.88 15.93 -11.91
CA LYS A 70 1.51 15.90 -13.24
C LYS A 70 1.36 14.56 -13.97
N ALA A 71 1.11 13.49 -13.24
CA ALA A 71 0.95 12.15 -13.81
C ALA A 71 -0.41 11.94 -14.50
N GLU A 72 -1.41 12.78 -14.22
CA GLU A 72 -2.72 12.74 -14.90
C GLU A 72 -2.62 13.12 -16.39
N VAL A 73 -1.56 13.82 -16.80
CA VAL A 73 -1.42 14.41 -18.14
C VAL A 73 -0.75 13.47 -19.16
N ASN A 74 -0.14 12.35 -18.73
CA ASN A 74 0.59 11.45 -19.61
C ASN A 74 0.19 9.97 -19.42
N ALA A 75 -0.50 9.41 -20.42
CA ALA A 75 -0.76 7.98 -20.69
C ALA A 75 -1.11 7.09 -19.48
N ASP A 76 -2.40 6.79 -19.29
CA ASP A 76 -3.01 5.78 -18.39
C ASP A 76 -2.00 4.87 -17.64
N PRO A 77 -1.37 5.35 -16.56
CA PRO A 77 -0.42 4.54 -15.82
C PRO A 77 -1.19 3.45 -15.08
N VAL A 78 -1.02 2.20 -15.49
CA VAL A 78 -1.55 1.04 -14.77
C VAL A 78 -0.65 0.78 -13.55
N TYR A 79 -1.24 0.54 -12.37
CA TYR A 79 -0.53 0.23 -11.11
C TYR A 79 0.33 -1.03 -11.24
N THR A 80 1.58 -0.82 -11.67
CA THR A 80 2.58 -1.86 -11.92
C THR A 80 3.99 -1.45 -11.51
N SER A 81 4.18 -0.21 -11.04
CA SER A 81 5.50 0.27 -10.62
C SER A 81 5.81 -0.13 -9.17
N TYR A 82 6.76 -1.04 -8.99
CA TYR A 82 7.28 -1.46 -7.69
C TYR A 82 8.69 -0.94 -7.44
N SER A 83 9.02 -0.74 -6.18
CA SER A 83 10.35 -0.31 -5.77
C SER A 83 11.38 -1.40 -6.05
N TYR A 84 12.53 -0.99 -6.60
CA TYR A 84 13.71 -1.84 -6.74
C TYR A 84 14.70 -1.47 -5.63
N TYR A 85 14.96 -2.41 -4.72
CA TYR A 85 15.78 -2.16 -3.53
C TYR A 85 17.27 -2.19 -3.86
N ARG A 86 17.96 -1.15 -3.40
CA ARG A 86 19.41 -0.96 -3.54
C ARG A 86 20.00 -0.58 -2.18
N PRO A 87 21.33 -0.68 -1.98
CA PRO A 87 21.95 -0.35 -0.69
C PRO A 87 21.64 1.07 -0.16
N ASP A 88 21.33 2.03 -1.04
CA ASP A 88 21.00 3.43 -0.74
C ASP A 88 19.48 3.72 -0.74
N PHE A 89 18.66 2.68 -0.69
CA PHE A 89 17.20 2.83 -0.73
C PHE A 89 16.69 3.63 0.48
N TYR A 90 16.18 4.84 0.22
CA TYR A 90 15.56 5.67 1.24
C TYR A 90 14.26 5.04 1.73
N ILE A 91 14.15 4.88 3.05
CA ILE A 91 12.94 4.42 3.72
C ILE A 91 12.40 5.56 4.58
N GLY A 92 11.17 5.97 4.31
CA GLY A 92 10.47 6.95 5.13
C GLY A 92 10.29 6.45 6.57
N ASP A 93 10.46 7.35 7.54
CA ASP A 93 10.39 7.02 8.97
C ASP A 93 9.05 6.36 9.37
N TYR A 94 7.98 6.65 8.63
CA TYR A 94 6.66 6.04 8.81
C TYR A 94 6.62 4.53 8.57
N TYR A 95 7.52 3.96 7.77
CA TYR A 95 7.58 2.50 7.57
C TYR A 95 8.47 1.79 8.60
N LYS A 96 9.50 2.46 9.12
CA LYS A 96 10.56 1.82 9.92
C LYS A 96 10.06 0.94 11.07
N PRO A 97 9.00 1.30 11.83
CA PRO A 97 8.53 0.47 12.94
C PRO A 97 7.80 -0.81 12.51
N TYR A 98 7.35 -0.88 11.25
CA TYR A 98 6.44 -1.93 10.75
C TYR A 98 6.91 -2.58 9.44
N MET A 99 8.15 -2.33 9.02
CA MET A 99 8.65 -2.82 7.75
C MET A 99 9.12 -4.27 7.84
N TYR A 100 9.02 -4.99 6.72
CA TYR A 100 9.67 -6.27 6.55
C TYR A 100 11.19 -6.05 6.57
N LYS A 101 11.90 -6.64 7.53
CA LYS A 101 13.35 -6.42 7.70
C LYS A 101 14.18 -6.83 6.48
N ASP A 102 13.76 -7.91 5.82
CA ASP A 102 14.44 -8.42 4.62
C ASP A 102 13.80 -7.89 3.33
N TYR A 103 13.22 -6.69 3.35
CA TYR A 103 12.59 -6.06 2.18
C TYR A 103 13.47 -6.08 0.92
N TYR A 104 14.79 -5.94 1.09
CA TYR A 104 15.77 -5.94 -0.01
C TYR A 104 15.85 -7.27 -0.76
N THR A 105 15.33 -8.36 -0.19
CA THR A 105 15.23 -9.67 -0.86
C THR A 105 14.09 -9.72 -1.88
N ILE A 106 13.15 -8.76 -1.83
CA ILE A 106 12.00 -8.70 -2.73
C ILE A 106 12.39 -8.01 -4.03
N GLN A 107 12.86 -8.79 -5.00
CA GLN A 107 13.40 -8.28 -6.27
C GLN A 107 12.34 -8.06 -7.36
N ARG A 108 11.24 -8.81 -7.31
CA ARG A 108 10.17 -8.75 -8.31
C ARG A 108 8.84 -9.07 -7.67
N ILE A 109 7.85 -8.25 -7.95
CA ILE A 109 6.45 -8.49 -7.60
C ILE A 109 5.70 -8.81 -8.89
N THR A 110 4.80 -9.79 -8.82
CA THR A 110 4.00 -10.23 -9.97
C THR A 110 2.53 -10.26 -9.60
N GLY A 111 1.66 -10.10 -10.59
CA GLY A 111 0.23 -10.23 -10.45
C GLY A 111 -0.33 -10.98 -11.65
N GLU A 112 -0.98 -12.11 -11.42
CA GLU A 112 -1.78 -12.79 -12.43
C GLU A 112 -3.24 -12.37 -12.19
N ASN A 113 -3.93 -11.90 -13.23
CA ASN A 113 -5.36 -11.52 -13.17
C ASN A 113 -5.72 -10.45 -12.11
N ILE A 114 -4.85 -9.45 -11.94
CA ILE A 114 -5.12 -8.37 -10.99
C ILE A 114 -5.78 -7.22 -11.71
N ASP A 115 -6.84 -6.72 -11.11
CA ASP A 115 -7.57 -5.58 -11.63
C ASP A 115 -6.61 -4.40 -11.83
N GLN A 116 -6.60 -3.93 -13.06
CA GLN A 116 -5.93 -2.70 -13.42
C GLN A 116 -6.74 -1.56 -12.82
N VAL A 117 -6.16 -0.89 -11.83
CA VAL A 117 -6.72 0.37 -11.37
C VAL A 117 -6.18 1.45 -12.33
N PRO A 118 -6.99 2.37 -12.86
CA PRO A 118 -6.48 3.51 -13.61
C PRO A 118 -5.93 4.55 -12.64
N TYR A 119 -4.86 5.25 -13.02
CA TYR A 119 -4.34 6.35 -12.21
C TYR A 119 -5.44 7.39 -11.95
N LYS A 120 -5.57 7.81 -10.69
CA LYS A 120 -6.42 8.92 -10.28
C LYS A 120 -5.64 9.80 -9.31
N SER A 121 -5.61 11.11 -9.55
CA SER A 121 -4.98 12.03 -8.59
C SER A 121 -5.67 11.94 -7.23
N LYS A 122 -4.88 12.06 -6.17
CA LYS A 122 -5.26 11.93 -4.76
C LYS A 122 -5.91 10.59 -4.43
N SER A 123 -5.34 9.51 -4.98
CA SER A 123 -5.76 8.13 -4.70
C SER A 123 -4.70 7.34 -3.94
N ILE A 124 -5.17 6.30 -3.26
CA ILE A 124 -4.33 5.34 -2.53
C ILE A 124 -4.70 3.94 -3.03
N VAL A 125 -3.69 3.15 -3.36
CA VAL A 125 -3.88 1.73 -3.68
C VAL A 125 -3.06 0.89 -2.72
N ILE A 126 -3.65 -0.17 -2.20
CA ILE A 126 -3.01 -1.09 -1.26
C ILE A 126 -2.95 -2.47 -1.89
N ASP A 127 -1.73 -2.98 -2.07
CA ASP A 127 -1.45 -4.33 -2.54
C ASP A 127 -1.09 -5.22 -1.35
N PHE A 128 -1.74 -6.37 -1.26
CA PHE A 128 -1.36 -7.47 -0.38
C PHE A 128 -0.59 -8.47 -1.23
N ILE A 129 0.62 -8.83 -0.77
CA ILE A 129 1.55 -9.65 -1.53
C ILE A 129 1.92 -10.86 -0.68
N ASN A 130 1.77 -12.07 -1.23
CA ASN A 130 2.27 -13.27 -0.57
C ASN A 130 3.81 -13.25 -0.57
N ARG A 131 4.41 -13.17 0.63
CA ARG A 131 5.86 -13.05 0.81
C ARG A 131 6.64 -14.22 0.20
N LYS A 132 6.06 -15.43 0.14
CA LYS A 132 6.77 -16.63 -0.33
C LYS A 132 7.01 -16.62 -1.84
N ASN A 133 6.08 -16.09 -2.61
CA ASN A 133 6.11 -16.16 -4.08
C ASN A 133 6.08 -14.77 -4.75
N ASN A 134 6.04 -13.70 -3.96
CA ASN A 134 5.95 -12.30 -4.39
C ASN A 134 4.79 -12.04 -5.35
N LYS A 135 3.71 -12.81 -5.23
CA LYS A 135 2.48 -12.59 -5.99
C LYS A 135 1.56 -11.69 -5.19
N ILE A 136 1.02 -10.68 -5.83
CA ILE A 136 -0.08 -9.89 -5.25
C ILE A 136 -1.31 -10.82 -5.23
N ILE A 137 -1.95 -10.86 -4.07
CA ILE A 137 -3.08 -11.75 -3.75
C ILE A 137 -4.38 -10.97 -3.54
N TRP A 138 -4.26 -9.66 -3.30
CA TRP A 138 -5.40 -8.75 -3.24
C TRP A 138 -4.92 -7.31 -3.49
N ARG A 139 -5.79 -6.50 -4.10
CA ARG A 139 -5.59 -5.08 -4.37
C ARG A 139 -6.85 -4.33 -4.00
N GLY A 140 -6.68 -3.28 -3.19
CA GLY A 140 -7.78 -2.43 -2.74
C GLY A 140 -7.58 -0.97 -3.11
N THR A 141 -8.68 -0.33 -3.50
CA THR A 141 -8.80 1.13 -3.72
C THR A 141 -10.27 1.54 -3.51
N THR A 142 -10.56 2.84 -3.53
CA THR A 142 -11.93 3.34 -3.45
C THR A 142 -12.12 4.64 -4.23
N ASP A 143 -13.31 4.84 -4.78
CA ASP A 143 -13.77 6.09 -5.39
C ASP A 143 -14.76 6.85 -4.50
N LYS A 144 -15.12 6.29 -3.33
CA LYS A 144 -16.14 6.84 -2.40
C LYS A 144 -15.64 8.00 -1.55
N VAL A 145 -14.33 8.22 -1.50
CA VAL A 145 -13.71 9.28 -0.68
C VAL A 145 -12.79 10.11 -1.56
N GLU A 146 -12.94 11.42 -1.46
CA GLU A 146 -12.04 12.41 -2.05
C GLU A 146 -11.16 13.00 -0.94
N ILE A 147 -9.86 13.18 -1.22
CA ILE A 147 -8.90 13.70 -0.24
C ILE A 147 -8.76 15.22 -0.44
N ASP A 148 -9.32 16.00 0.48
CA ASP A 148 -9.21 17.46 0.51
C ASP A 148 -7.93 17.90 1.24
N ASN A 149 -7.20 18.87 0.69
CA ASN A 149 -5.97 19.40 1.29
C ASN A 149 -6.20 20.02 2.69
N ARG A 150 -7.38 20.59 2.97
CA ARG A 150 -7.72 21.21 4.26
C ARG A 150 -8.00 20.18 5.35
N ARG A 151 -8.27 18.93 4.98
CA ARG A 151 -8.68 17.84 5.90
C ARG A 151 -7.91 16.55 5.62
N THR A 152 -6.72 16.66 5.04
CA THR A 152 -5.94 15.57 4.47
C THR A 152 -5.88 14.33 5.37
N ALA A 153 -5.42 14.44 6.63
CA ALA A 153 -5.30 13.28 7.52
C ALA A 153 -6.65 12.57 7.76
N ARG A 154 -7.72 13.33 7.99
CA ARG A 154 -9.06 12.77 8.20
C ARG A 154 -9.55 12.03 6.96
N ASP A 155 -9.36 12.62 5.79
CA ASP A 155 -9.86 12.04 4.54
C ASP A 155 -9.01 10.84 4.11
N VAL A 156 -7.69 10.87 4.36
CA VAL A 156 -6.78 9.72 4.20
C VAL A 156 -7.24 8.54 5.06
N ARG A 157 -7.52 8.77 6.36
CA ARG A 157 -8.04 7.71 7.24
C ARG A 157 -9.31 7.09 6.67
N LYS A 158 -10.30 7.92 6.35
CA LYS A 158 -11.57 7.46 5.75
C LYS A 158 -11.36 6.70 4.44
N TYR A 159 -10.44 7.15 3.61
CA TYR A 159 -10.13 6.52 2.34
C TYR A 159 -9.60 5.10 2.56
N VAL A 160 -8.65 4.94 3.49
CA VAL A 160 -8.11 3.62 3.87
C VAL A 160 -9.19 2.75 4.51
N ASP A 161 -10.01 3.27 5.41
CA ASP A 161 -11.12 2.50 6.01
C ASP A 161 -12.12 2.00 4.95
N GLU A 162 -12.44 2.81 3.93
CA GLU A 162 -13.30 2.40 2.81
C GLU A 162 -12.65 1.34 1.91
N ILE A 163 -11.31 1.29 1.83
CA ILE A 163 -10.61 0.17 1.20
C ILE A 163 -10.83 -1.10 2.02
N PHE A 164 -10.65 -1.04 3.34
CA PHE A 164 -10.79 -2.22 4.22
C PHE A 164 -12.21 -2.74 4.37
N LYS A 165 -13.25 -1.93 4.11
CA LYS A 165 -14.63 -2.44 3.98
C LYS A 165 -14.81 -3.45 2.84
N GLN A 166 -13.90 -3.48 1.88
CA GLN A 166 -13.87 -4.44 0.76
C GLN A 166 -12.92 -5.61 1.05
N PHE A 167 -12.25 -5.61 2.20
CA PHE A 167 -11.40 -6.71 2.62
C PHE A 167 -12.26 -7.97 2.86
N PRO A 168 -11.84 -9.14 2.33
CA PRO A 168 -12.69 -10.34 2.25
C PRO A 168 -12.89 -11.10 3.57
#